data_AF-X1IZP4-F1
#
_entry.id   AF-X1IZP4-F1
#
_cell.length_a   1.000
_cell.length_b   1.000
_cell.length_c   1.000
_cell.angle_alpha   90.00
_cell.angle_beta   90.00
_cell.angle_gamma   90.00
#
_symmetry.space_group_name_H-M   'P 1'
#
loop_
_entity.id
_entity.type
_entity.pdbx_description
1 polymer ?
#
loop_
_entity_poly.entity_id
_entity_poly.type
_entity_poly.pdbx_seq_one_letter_code
_entity_poly.pdbx_strand_id
1 'polypeptide(L)'
;MVTALTPTPLGEGKTVTSIGLGQGLAKIGKKVVNTLREPSMGPVFGIKGGAAGGGYSQVVPMEDLNLHFTGDIHAVGAANNLLCAMLDTHLQKKNKLGIDIHNININRVVDISDRALRHIIIGLGGRVNGIPRETGYDITVASEVMAILSLATDVFDLRERLG
;
A
#
# COMPACT_ATOMS: atom_id res chain seq x y z
N MET A 1 7.59 21.61 5.22
CA MET A 1 7.32 20.58 4.20
C MET A 1 8.58 20.40 3.36
N VAL A 2 9.11 19.17 3.23
CA VAL A 2 10.29 18.88 2.39
C VAL A 2 9.79 18.37 1.04
N THR A 3 10.20 19.01 -0.06
CA THR A 3 9.88 18.61 -1.43
C THR A 3 11.15 18.57 -2.29
N ALA A 4 11.04 18.07 -3.51
CA ALA A 4 12.14 18.00 -4.47
C ALA A 4 11.66 18.43 -5.87
N LEU A 5 12.62 18.71 -6.75
CA LEU A 5 12.41 18.85 -8.19
C LEU A 5 11.95 17.53 -8.83
N THR A 6 11.56 17.58 -10.10
CA THR A 6 11.15 16.40 -10.87
C THR A 6 12.23 15.30 -10.79
N PRO A 7 11.89 14.07 -10.38
CA PRO A 7 12.88 13.02 -10.18
C PRO A 7 13.70 12.69 -11.44
N THR A 8 14.98 12.42 -11.22
CA THR A 8 15.97 12.04 -12.22
C THR A 8 16.61 10.70 -11.83
N PRO A 9 17.24 9.98 -12.77
CA PRO A 9 17.94 8.73 -12.46
C PRO A 9 19.09 8.85 -11.45
N LEU A 10 19.59 10.06 -11.19
CA LEU A 10 20.71 10.31 -10.26
C LEU A 10 20.27 10.33 -8.78
N GLY A 11 18.98 10.51 -8.52
CA GLY A 11 18.41 10.54 -7.18
C GLY A 11 18.61 11.87 -6.45
N GLU A 12 17.55 12.36 -5.81
CA GLU A 12 17.51 13.70 -5.22
C GLU A 12 17.75 13.70 -3.70
N GLY A 13 17.82 12.53 -3.08
CA GLY A 13 18.11 12.41 -1.64
C GLY A 13 17.04 13.02 -0.72
N LYS A 14 15.79 13.19 -1.18
CA LYS A 14 14.72 13.87 -0.43
C LYS A 14 14.55 13.34 1.01
N THR A 15 14.52 12.02 1.18
CA THR A 15 14.38 11.40 2.52
C THR A 15 15.59 11.68 3.39
N VAL A 16 16.81 11.58 2.83
CA VAL A 16 18.07 11.90 3.53
C VAL A 16 18.04 13.33 4.05
N THR A 17 17.64 14.28 3.20
CA THR A 17 17.51 15.70 3.57
C THR A 17 16.46 15.92 4.65
N SER A 18 15.31 15.22 4.58
CA SER A 18 14.27 15.33 5.61
C SER A 18 14.77 14.87 6.98
N ILE A 19 15.42 13.71 7.04
CA ILE A 19 15.98 13.15 8.28
C ILE A 19 17.12 14.05 8.80
N GLY A 20 18.04 14.43 7.92
CA GLY A 20 19.17 15.30 8.27
C GLY A 20 18.74 16.68 8.79
N LEU A 21 17.68 17.26 8.23
CA LEU A 21 17.10 18.51 8.74
C LEU A 21 16.58 18.34 10.17
N GLY A 22 15.87 17.25 10.46
CA GLY A 22 15.41 16.95 11.83
C GLY A 22 16.57 16.76 12.80
N GLN A 23 17.57 15.97 12.42
CA GLN A 23 18.80 15.79 13.20
C GLN A 23 19.50 17.13 13.48
N GLY A 24 19.61 18.00 12.47
CA GLY A 24 20.22 19.33 12.59
C GLY A 24 19.44 20.26 13.52
N LEU A 25 18.10 20.29 13.40
CA LEU A 25 17.22 21.06 14.28
C LEU A 25 17.32 20.59 15.74
N ALA A 26 17.38 19.28 15.97
CA ALA A 26 17.60 18.72 17.29
C ALA A 26 18.95 19.15 17.88
N LYS A 27 20.02 19.14 17.07
CA LYS A 27 21.37 19.55 17.49
C LYS A 27 21.45 21.00 17.95
N ILE A 28 20.60 21.89 17.43
CA ILE A 28 20.52 23.30 17.85
C ILE A 28 19.47 23.53 18.97
N GLY A 29 19.02 22.47 19.64
CA GLY A 29 18.13 22.55 20.81
C GLY A 29 16.65 22.72 20.47
N LYS A 30 16.21 22.50 19.22
CA LYS A 30 14.78 22.51 18.86
C LYS A 30 14.17 21.13 19.06
N LYS A 31 12.99 21.07 19.67
CA LYS A 31 12.18 19.84 19.73
C LYS A 31 11.56 19.60 18.35
N VAL A 32 11.87 18.46 17.74
CA VAL A 32 11.49 18.15 16.35
C VAL A 32 11.21 16.65 16.21
N VAL A 33 10.27 16.33 15.32
CA VAL A 33 9.91 14.96 14.93
C VAL A 33 9.82 14.90 13.41
N ASN A 34 10.34 13.82 12.83
CA ASN A 34 10.18 13.51 11.41
C ASN A 34 9.04 12.52 11.22
N THR A 35 8.20 12.76 10.22
CA THR A 35 7.15 11.84 9.78
C THR A 35 7.45 11.38 8.36
N LEU A 36 7.58 10.07 8.16
CA LEU A 36 7.90 9.44 6.88
C LEU A 36 6.84 8.40 6.54
N ARG A 37 6.79 7.98 5.27
CA ARG A 37 5.92 6.88 4.83
C ARG A 37 6.66 5.55 4.99
N GLU A 38 5.95 4.52 5.43
CA GLU A 38 6.42 3.14 5.35
C GLU A 38 6.64 2.75 3.87
N PRO A 39 7.79 2.14 3.53
CA PRO A 39 7.98 1.59 2.19
C PRO A 39 7.20 0.30 2.00
N SER A 40 6.70 0.13 0.78
CA SER A 40 6.27 -1.18 0.29
C SER A 40 7.45 -2.16 0.26
N MET A 41 7.19 -3.40 0.68
CA MET A 41 8.13 -4.52 0.65
C MET A 41 8.39 -5.01 -0.79
N GLY A 42 7.39 -4.92 -1.67
CA GLY A 42 7.49 -5.43 -3.04
C GLY A 42 8.71 -4.91 -3.82
N PRO A 43 9.01 -3.59 -3.83
CA PRO A 43 10.18 -3.03 -4.49
C PRO A 43 11.53 -3.33 -3.82
N VAL A 44 11.53 -3.69 -2.52
CA VAL A 44 12.76 -3.96 -1.74
C VAL A 44 13.52 -5.16 -2.30
N PHE A 45 12.79 -6.19 -2.75
CA PHE A 45 13.37 -7.36 -3.42
C PHE A 45 13.64 -7.14 -4.92
N GLY A 46 13.40 -5.94 -5.42
CA GLY A 46 13.65 -5.53 -6.80
C GLY A 46 14.87 -4.62 -6.93
N ILE A 47 14.66 -3.44 -7.54
CA ILE A 47 15.73 -2.50 -7.90
C ILE A 47 15.96 -1.43 -6.81
N LYS A 48 14.98 -1.18 -5.93
CA LYS A 48 15.01 -0.05 -4.98
C LYS A 48 15.45 -0.51 -3.60
N GLY A 49 16.66 -0.11 -3.19
CA GLY A 49 17.09 -0.17 -1.80
C GLY A 49 16.52 0.99 -0.96
N GLY A 50 16.13 0.68 0.28
CA GLY A 50 15.92 1.57 1.44
C GLY A 50 15.20 2.90 1.24
N ALA A 51 13.92 3.00 1.63
CA ALA A 51 13.21 4.28 1.65
C ALA A 51 13.43 5.12 2.91
N ALA A 52 14.25 4.64 3.85
CA ALA A 52 14.48 5.22 5.19
C ALA A 52 15.69 6.17 5.28
N GLY A 53 16.19 6.71 4.16
CA GLY A 53 17.33 7.62 4.13
C GLY A 53 18.63 6.91 3.74
N GLY A 54 19.77 7.42 4.20
CA GLY A 54 21.08 6.89 3.82
C GLY A 54 22.26 7.61 4.48
N GLY A 55 23.40 6.92 4.56
CA GLY A 55 24.58 7.42 5.27
C GLY A 55 24.30 7.64 6.76
N TYR A 56 24.70 8.81 7.28
CA TYR A 56 24.48 9.18 8.68
C TYR A 56 23.06 9.73 8.97
N SER A 57 22.24 9.91 7.93
CA SER A 57 20.87 10.45 8.04
C SER A 57 19.87 9.40 7.57
N GLN A 58 19.58 8.45 8.47
CA GLN A 58 18.71 7.32 8.25
C GLN A 58 17.82 7.04 9.46
N VAL A 59 16.70 6.36 9.23
CA VAL A 59 15.86 5.77 10.27
C VAL A 59 16.29 4.31 10.47
N VAL A 60 16.28 3.87 11.72
CA VAL A 60 16.66 2.51 12.15
C VAL A 60 15.58 1.92 13.06
N PRO A 61 15.43 0.59 13.13
CA PRO A 61 16.11 -0.43 12.32
C PRO A 61 15.61 -0.47 10.86
N MET A 62 16.53 -0.59 9.90
CA MET A 62 16.20 -0.45 8.47
C MET A 62 15.63 -1.76 7.89
N GLU A 63 16.07 -2.90 8.44
CA GLU A 63 15.59 -4.23 8.14
C GLU A 63 14.11 -4.40 8.46
N ASP A 64 13.66 -3.98 9.64
CA ASP A 64 12.27 -4.07 10.03
C ASP A 64 11.41 -3.15 9.16
N LEU A 65 11.88 -1.91 8.94
CA LEU A 65 11.15 -0.89 8.19
C LEU A 65 10.97 -1.25 6.70
N ASN A 66 11.91 -1.97 6.09
CA ASN A 66 11.81 -2.38 4.69
C ASN A 66 11.08 -3.72 4.47
N LEU A 67 10.74 -4.45 5.54
CA LEU A 67 10.12 -5.76 5.44
C LEU A 67 8.68 -5.74 5.94
N HIS A 68 8.44 -6.25 7.14
CA HIS A 68 7.09 -6.40 7.68
C HIS A 68 6.71 -5.26 8.63
N PHE A 69 7.71 -4.53 9.11
CA PHE A 69 7.59 -3.49 10.13
C PHE A 69 6.57 -3.87 11.21
N THR A 70 5.53 -3.07 11.41
CA THR A 70 4.45 -3.31 12.38
C THR A 70 3.26 -4.08 11.80
N GLY A 71 3.30 -4.41 10.51
CA GLY A 71 2.26 -5.16 9.81
C GLY A 71 1.14 -4.31 9.21
N ASP A 72 1.31 -3.00 9.11
CA ASP A 72 0.28 -2.07 8.63
C ASP A 72 -0.13 -2.38 7.18
N ILE A 73 0.85 -2.62 6.30
CA ILE A 73 0.59 -3.01 4.90
C ILE A 73 -0.12 -4.37 4.83
N HIS A 74 0.20 -5.31 5.72
CA HIS A 74 -0.51 -6.60 5.79
C HIS A 74 -1.98 -6.40 6.16
N ALA A 75 -2.27 -5.54 7.14
CA ALA A 75 -3.63 -5.23 7.55
C ALA A 75 -4.43 -4.57 6.43
N VAL A 76 -3.83 -3.62 5.71
CA VAL A 76 -4.44 -2.99 4.52
C VAL A 76 -4.74 -4.03 3.44
N GLY A 77 -3.76 -4.90 3.14
CA GLY A 77 -3.94 -5.97 2.15
C GLY A 77 -5.05 -6.94 2.53
N ALA A 78 -5.14 -7.32 3.80
CA ALA A 78 -6.20 -8.18 4.32
C ALA A 78 -7.58 -7.54 4.18
N ALA A 79 -7.71 -6.25 4.54
CA ALA A 79 -8.98 -5.52 4.43
C ALA A 79 -9.45 -5.40 2.97
N ASN A 80 -8.56 -5.01 2.04
CA ASN A 80 -8.89 -4.90 0.62
C ASN A 80 -9.32 -6.26 0.05
N ASN A 81 -8.54 -7.32 0.32
CA ASN A 81 -8.84 -8.65 -0.21
C ASN A 81 -10.08 -9.29 0.41
N LEU A 82 -10.41 -8.95 1.67
CA LEU A 82 -11.67 -9.33 2.29
C LEU A 82 -12.86 -8.74 1.53
N LEU A 83 -12.80 -7.47 1.14
CA LEU A 83 -13.85 -6.84 0.33
C LEU A 83 -14.01 -7.54 -1.03
N CYS A 84 -12.91 -7.83 -1.73
CA CYS A 84 -12.96 -8.60 -2.97
C CYS A 84 -13.60 -10.00 -2.77
N ALA A 85 -13.24 -10.70 -1.69
CA ALA A 85 -13.80 -12.00 -1.37
C ALA A 85 -15.30 -11.94 -1.03
N MET A 86 -15.74 -10.91 -0.31
CA MET A 86 -17.14 -10.66 -0.02
C MET A 86 -17.94 -10.35 -1.28
N LEU A 87 -17.36 -9.57 -2.20
CA LEU A 87 -17.95 -9.27 -3.51
C LEU A 87 -18.17 -10.55 -4.33
N ASP A 88 -17.15 -11.39 -4.47
CA ASP A 88 -17.26 -12.64 -5.24
C ASP A 88 -18.23 -13.65 -4.58
N THR A 89 -18.25 -13.69 -3.24
CA THR A 89 -19.23 -14.47 -2.48
C THR A 89 -20.66 -13.99 -2.74
N HIS A 90 -20.88 -12.67 -2.80
CA HIS A 90 -22.18 -12.09 -3.09
C HIS A 90 -22.65 -12.40 -4.51
N LEU A 91 -21.75 -12.30 -5.50
CA LEU A 91 -22.00 -12.72 -6.88
C LEU A 91 -22.47 -14.18 -6.94
N GLN A 92 -21.78 -15.09 -6.24
CA GLN A 92 -22.15 -16.51 -6.18
C GLN A 92 -23.50 -16.73 -5.47
N LYS A 93 -23.80 -15.95 -4.43
CA LYS A 93 -25.05 -16.02 -3.65
C LYS A 93 -26.20 -15.23 -4.27
N LYS A 94 -26.45 -15.48 -5.56
CA LYS A 94 -27.57 -14.93 -6.35
C LYS A 94 -27.48 -13.43 -6.67
N ASN A 95 -26.35 -12.76 -6.39
CA ASN A 95 -26.09 -11.38 -6.80
C ASN A 95 -27.28 -10.42 -6.58
N LYS A 96 -27.79 -10.33 -5.35
CA LYS A 96 -29.00 -9.54 -5.06
C LYS A 96 -28.88 -8.04 -5.38
N LEU A 97 -27.65 -7.52 -5.49
CA LEU A 97 -27.36 -6.13 -5.81
C LEU A 97 -27.29 -5.87 -7.33
N GLY A 98 -27.41 -6.92 -8.16
CA GLY A 98 -27.33 -6.78 -9.61
C GLY A 98 -25.98 -6.27 -10.11
N ILE A 99 -24.89 -6.63 -9.42
CA ILE A 99 -23.53 -6.22 -9.80
C ILE A 99 -23.19 -6.81 -11.17
N ASP A 100 -22.78 -5.95 -12.09
CA ASP A 100 -22.27 -6.38 -13.39
C ASP A 100 -20.81 -6.83 -13.26
N ILE A 101 -20.55 -8.09 -13.62
CA ILE A 101 -19.23 -8.71 -13.52
C ILE A 101 -18.18 -8.06 -14.42
N HIS A 102 -18.60 -7.34 -15.47
CA HIS A 102 -17.71 -6.65 -16.41
C HIS A 102 -17.34 -5.24 -15.93
N ASN A 103 -17.99 -4.72 -14.89
CA ASN A 103 -17.84 -3.36 -14.39
C ASN A 103 -17.42 -3.30 -12.91
N ILE A 104 -16.63 -4.29 -12.46
CA ILE A 104 -16.04 -4.30 -11.12
C ILE A 104 -14.68 -3.61 -11.18
N ASN A 105 -14.58 -2.43 -10.57
CA ASN A 105 -13.35 -1.62 -10.61
C ASN A 105 -12.33 -2.00 -9.51
N ILE A 106 -12.76 -2.70 -8.46
CA ILE A 106 -11.87 -3.05 -7.36
C ILE A 106 -11.03 -4.29 -7.70
N ASN A 107 -9.71 -4.09 -7.66
CA ASN A 107 -8.74 -5.16 -7.78
C ASN A 107 -8.37 -5.74 -6.41
N ARG A 108 -7.85 -6.97 -6.44
CA ARG A 108 -7.15 -7.53 -5.29
C ARG A 108 -5.80 -6.85 -5.13
N VAL A 109 -5.14 -7.07 -4.00
CA VAL A 109 -3.82 -6.50 -3.76
C VAL A 109 -2.84 -7.49 -3.15
N VAL A 110 -1.57 -7.28 -3.46
CA VAL A 110 -0.45 -8.01 -2.85
C VAL A 110 0.76 -7.09 -2.80
N ASP A 111 1.50 -7.10 -1.69
CA ASP A 111 2.69 -6.25 -1.53
C ASP A 111 3.95 -6.93 -2.09
N ILE A 112 3.86 -7.38 -3.33
CA ILE A 112 4.92 -8.10 -4.05
C ILE A 112 5.01 -7.52 -5.46
N SER A 113 6.23 -7.41 -5.99
CA SER A 113 6.46 -6.98 -7.37
C SER A 113 6.15 -8.11 -8.37
N ASP A 114 4.89 -8.50 -8.50
CA ASP A 114 4.45 -9.56 -9.41
C ASP A 114 3.67 -8.99 -10.62
N ARG A 115 4.33 -9.00 -11.78
CA ARG A 115 3.72 -8.51 -13.04
C ARG A 115 2.69 -9.47 -13.63
N ALA A 116 2.75 -10.77 -13.27
CA ALA A 116 1.88 -11.80 -13.86
C ALA A 116 0.43 -11.67 -13.37
N LEU A 117 0.22 -11.03 -12.22
CA LEU A 117 -1.11 -10.86 -11.62
C LEU A 117 -1.89 -9.64 -12.12
N ARG A 118 -1.32 -8.82 -13.02
CA ARG A 118 -1.98 -7.59 -13.52
C ARG A 118 -3.30 -7.86 -14.24
N HIS A 119 -3.38 -8.97 -14.96
CA HIS A 119 -4.57 -9.38 -15.70
C HIS A 119 -4.76 -10.89 -15.54
N ILE A 120 -5.79 -11.29 -14.82
CA ILE A 120 -6.08 -12.68 -14.52
C ILE A 120 -7.57 -12.97 -14.70
N ILE A 121 -7.89 -14.26 -14.85
CA ILE A 121 -9.25 -14.77 -14.76
C ILE A 121 -9.37 -15.58 -13.48
N ILE A 122 -10.35 -15.25 -12.64
CA ILE A 122 -10.64 -15.96 -11.38
C ILE A 122 -11.93 -16.77 -11.51
N GLY A 123 -12.30 -17.52 -10.47
CA GLY A 123 -13.60 -18.21 -10.40
C GLY A 123 -13.72 -19.40 -11.36
N LEU A 124 -12.58 -19.96 -11.80
CA LEU A 124 -12.51 -21.13 -12.66
C LEU A 124 -12.70 -22.45 -11.87
N GLY A 125 -12.95 -23.55 -12.59
CA GLY A 125 -13.08 -24.88 -11.98
C GLY A 125 -14.51 -25.31 -11.64
N GLY A 126 -15.52 -24.70 -12.27
CA GLY A 126 -16.92 -25.09 -12.18
C GLY A 126 -17.72 -24.30 -11.14
N ARG A 127 -19.03 -24.60 -11.05
CA ARG A 127 -20.02 -23.78 -10.32
C ARG A 127 -19.73 -23.58 -8.83
N VAL A 128 -19.01 -24.51 -8.20
CA VAL A 128 -18.68 -24.45 -6.77
C VAL A 128 -17.57 -23.42 -6.49
N ASN A 129 -16.69 -23.15 -7.46
CA ASN A 129 -15.48 -22.35 -7.27
C ASN A 129 -15.66 -20.86 -7.60
N GLY A 130 -16.87 -20.44 -7.99
CA GLY A 130 -17.22 -19.06 -8.26
C GLY A 130 -17.73 -18.83 -9.67
N ILE A 131 -17.81 -17.54 -10.03
CA ILE A 131 -18.22 -17.09 -11.36
C ILE A 131 -16.96 -16.61 -12.09
N PRO A 132 -16.64 -17.16 -13.28
CA PRO A 132 -15.52 -16.70 -14.08
C PRO A 132 -15.63 -15.20 -14.41
N ARG A 133 -14.59 -14.43 -14.07
CA ARG A 133 -14.48 -13.00 -14.43
C ARG A 133 -13.02 -12.56 -14.54
N GLU A 134 -12.80 -11.51 -15.31
CA GLU A 134 -11.51 -10.82 -15.39
C GLU A 134 -11.31 -9.90 -14.17
N THR A 135 -10.06 -9.79 -13.72
CA THR A 135 -9.64 -8.92 -12.62
C THR A 135 -8.12 -8.76 -12.65
N GLY A 136 -7.55 -7.93 -11.77
CA GLY A 136 -6.11 -7.90 -11.53
C GLY A 136 -5.74 -7.84 -10.05
N TYR A 137 -4.43 -7.82 -9.82
CA TYR A 137 -3.82 -7.40 -8.57
C TYR A 137 -3.05 -6.09 -8.76
N ASP A 138 -3.25 -5.18 -7.82
CA ASP A 138 -2.40 -4.00 -7.64
C ASP A 138 -1.44 -4.21 -6.46
N ILE A 139 -0.40 -3.37 -6.38
CA ILE A 139 0.45 -3.35 -5.19
C ILE A 139 -0.33 -2.77 -4.00
N THR A 140 -0.21 -3.35 -2.80
CA THR A 140 -1.06 -2.98 -1.65
C THR A 140 -1.07 -1.49 -1.33
N VAL A 141 0.07 -0.81 -1.47
CA VAL A 141 0.18 0.64 -1.24
C VAL A 141 -0.57 1.50 -2.26
N ALA A 142 -1.05 0.92 -3.37
CA ALA A 142 -1.90 1.59 -4.36
C ALA A 142 -3.40 1.41 -4.08
N SER A 143 -3.79 0.63 -3.07
CA SER A 143 -5.19 0.43 -2.70
C SER A 143 -5.85 1.73 -2.21
N GLU A 144 -7.15 1.86 -2.48
CA GLU A 144 -7.96 2.93 -1.91
C GLU A 144 -8.02 2.82 -0.37
N VAL A 145 -7.97 1.60 0.17
CA VAL A 145 -7.87 1.35 1.62
C VAL A 145 -6.63 2.04 2.21
N MET A 146 -5.47 1.99 1.55
CA MET A 146 -4.27 2.72 1.99
C MET A 146 -4.46 4.24 1.95
N ALA A 147 -5.12 4.76 0.90
CA ALA A 147 -5.40 6.18 0.79
C ALA A 147 -6.35 6.66 1.89
N ILE A 148 -7.42 5.91 2.14
CA ILE A 148 -8.37 6.16 3.22
C ILE A 148 -7.65 6.14 4.58
N LEU A 149 -6.83 5.12 4.85
CA LEU A 149 -6.07 5.02 6.10
C LEU A 149 -5.15 6.22 6.31
N SER A 150 -4.53 6.72 5.24
CA SER A 150 -3.63 7.88 5.28
C SER A 150 -4.36 9.22 5.52
N LEU A 151 -5.66 9.27 5.29
CA LEU A 151 -6.49 10.48 5.38
C LEU A 151 -7.45 10.47 6.57
N ALA A 152 -7.70 9.30 7.18
CA ALA A 152 -8.63 9.16 8.28
C ALA A 152 -8.13 9.87 9.54
N THR A 153 -9.02 10.56 10.25
CA THR A 153 -8.66 11.25 11.51
C THR A 153 -8.83 10.38 12.75
N ASP A 154 -9.72 9.40 12.68
CA ASP A 154 -9.99 8.42 13.74
C ASP A 154 -10.67 7.16 13.17
N VAL A 155 -10.98 6.20 14.05
CA VAL A 155 -11.57 4.92 13.66
C VAL A 155 -13.01 5.03 13.14
N PHE A 156 -13.76 6.07 13.57
CA PHE A 156 -15.13 6.29 13.10
C PHE A 156 -15.12 6.92 11.71
N ASP A 157 -14.26 7.92 11.47
CA ASP A 157 -14.02 8.49 10.13
C ASP A 157 -13.48 7.43 9.15
N LEU A 158 -12.55 6.58 9.60
CA LEU A 158 -12.06 5.44 8.80
C LEU A 158 -13.22 4.52 8.37
N ARG A 159 -14.10 4.17 9.31
CA ARG A 159 -15.25 3.30 9.03
C ARG A 159 -16.24 3.94 8.07
N GLU A 160 -16.50 5.24 8.21
CA GLU A 160 -17.39 6.00 7.33
C GLU A 160 -16.84 6.05 5.90
N ARG A 161 -15.54 6.31 5.74
CA ARG A 161 -14.89 6.35 4.41
C ARG A 161 -14.86 5.01 3.69
N LEU A 162 -14.83 3.91 4.43
CA LEU A 162 -14.84 2.55 3.87
C LEU A 162 -16.24 2.06 3.49
N GLY A 163 -17.31 2.66 4.03
CA GLY A 163 -18.71 2.23 3.86
C GLY A 163 -19.44 2.98 2.76
#